data_AF-A2F454-F1
#
_entry.id   AF-A2F454-F1
#
_cell.length_a   1.000
_cell.length_b   1.000
_cell.length_c   1.000
_cell.angle_alpha   90.00
_cell.angle_beta   90.00
_cell.angle_gamma   90.00
#
_symmetry.space_group_name_H-M   'P 1'
#
loop_
_entity.id
_entity.type
_entity.pdbx_description
1 polymer ?
#
loop_
_entity_poly.entity_id
_entity_poly.type
_entity_poly.pdbx_seq_one_letter_code
_entity_poly.pdbx_strand_id
1 'polypeptide(L)'
;MLFPFFSLHIASKPLKRQFPFYPTLKEECDTGDPCIVDYFSLETVDKRSFSYPIIKKCVKGYLENKNHSNCITRLQSHAENNGDAAFILGNIYEFGLMGVKPNDKTARHFYSLGTHLGHAECQYSLSFMQRYGLGGSKDVLQSYMLLKAASLAGSIPAIITESFLDFYGFNRPKSCYAAYEKLNPIMQIMMKNLTHDRLRDSLGVTRIYPSMIRLFTRLSNNFKKTLKEANADNPKALIEAGKYYLWTEKNYSYAEEIFKKAADLGVSEANHYLGLIYRYGYGHDVDNYMAEIYFKKSIQGGISSSQVELSKMMIKEGTNFETGFAYLKVLSHIDCDAAYNYHLLALGMTEIEPKNTSKFLFDIYNVTNRCANLPHIPSIYLSAAYTVEGVNFKPDCKRGFYKMFLAAELSPFFDMARTAFNFYMKSDTNYSLRLYQKIADWGSEAAMGNVKIILDDRKEDATDWVEMLQKLKFPDAILVKAKNNLKNGNAVKGEKELNKAAENSNAAKYEAAKYYFRSDPARSLHYLRDLYQSNPSSFFAVLYLSVLILLRNVPIGLFTFINGANTKEAEVVWVIIQNYAVDVLLCISFVTFSFFLRKRIQLIIEQK
;
A
#
# COMPACT_ATOMS: atom_id res chain seq x y z
N MET A 1 -34.81 23.67 4.53
CA MET A 1 -35.01 23.20 5.91
C MET A 1 -35.13 21.68 5.89
N LEU A 2 -34.22 21.01 6.61
CA LEU A 2 -34.31 19.64 7.15
C LEU A 2 -34.46 18.46 6.17
N PHE A 3 -33.33 17.83 5.86
CA PHE A 3 -33.22 16.40 5.51
C PHE A 3 -33.43 15.55 6.78
N PRO A 4 -34.34 14.56 6.81
CA PRO A 4 -34.26 13.47 7.76
C PRO A 4 -33.90 12.15 7.07
N PHE A 5 -32.98 11.42 7.72
CA PHE A 5 -32.95 9.96 7.86
C PHE A 5 -33.71 9.11 6.82
N PHE A 6 -32.97 8.46 5.92
CA PHE A 6 -33.47 7.27 5.22
C PHE A 6 -32.99 6.01 5.94
N SER A 7 -33.80 5.58 6.91
CA SER A 7 -34.06 4.17 7.17
C SER A 7 -35.38 3.83 6.50
N LEU A 8 -35.44 2.89 5.55
CA LEU A 8 -36.67 2.15 5.30
C LEU A 8 -36.45 0.84 4.53
N HIS A 9 -37.28 -0.10 4.94
CA HIS A 9 -37.34 -1.52 4.73
C HIS A 9 -38.28 -1.84 3.55
N ILE A 10 -37.95 -2.86 2.72
CA ILE A 10 -38.80 -3.99 2.26
C ILE A 10 -38.75 -4.35 0.74
N ALA A 11 -38.65 -5.68 0.55
CA ALA A 11 -39.11 -6.54 -0.55
C ALA A 11 -38.37 -6.57 -1.91
N SER A 12 -37.25 -7.28 -1.93
CA SER A 12 -37.02 -8.33 -2.93
C SER A 12 -36.15 -9.44 -2.31
N LYS A 13 -36.29 -10.70 -2.78
CA LYS A 13 -35.66 -11.90 -2.19
C LYS A 13 -34.20 -11.63 -1.76
N PRO A 14 -33.83 -11.87 -0.49
CA PRO A 14 -32.57 -11.38 0.04
C PRO A 14 -31.40 -12.09 -0.64
N LEU A 15 -30.47 -11.31 -1.19
CA LEU A 15 -29.07 -11.68 -1.21
C LEU A 15 -28.73 -12.19 0.20
N LYS A 16 -28.51 -13.51 0.34
CA LYS A 16 -28.38 -14.23 1.62
C LYS A 16 -27.12 -13.85 2.44
N ARG A 17 -26.49 -12.73 2.14
CA ARG A 17 -25.58 -12.02 3.01
C ARG A 17 -25.98 -10.56 2.94
N GLN A 18 -26.87 -10.16 3.84
CA GLN A 18 -26.92 -8.77 4.29
C GLN A 18 -25.48 -8.36 4.57
N PHE A 19 -25.03 -7.21 4.07
CA PHE A 19 -23.85 -6.55 4.63
C PHE A 19 -24.06 -6.55 6.14
N PRO A 20 -23.25 -7.30 6.94
CA PRO A 20 -23.46 -7.30 8.35
C PRO A 20 -22.98 -5.94 8.85
N PHE A 21 -23.95 -5.03 9.01
CA PHE A 21 -23.84 -3.92 9.93
C PHE A 21 -23.64 -4.55 11.32
N TYR A 22 -22.38 -4.86 11.64
CA TYR A 22 -21.97 -5.14 13.00
C TYR A 22 -22.18 -3.86 13.82
N PRO A 23 -22.53 -4.00 15.11
CA PRO A 23 -22.82 -2.86 15.98
C PRO A 23 -21.62 -1.93 15.99
N THR A 24 -21.93 -0.64 16.01
CA THR A 24 -21.02 0.49 16.15
C THR A 24 -19.78 0.11 16.98
N LEU A 25 -18.64 -0.08 16.30
CA LEU A 25 -17.36 0.34 16.89
C LEU A 25 -17.63 1.78 17.33
N LYS A 26 -17.59 2.03 18.65
CA LYS A 26 -17.91 3.33 19.26
C LYS A 26 -17.52 4.47 18.33
N GLU A 27 -18.48 5.35 18.04
CA GLU A 27 -18.32 6.59 17.31
C GLU A 27 -17.40 7.58 18.08
N GLU A 28 -16.16 7.20 18.38
CA GLU A 28 -15.11 8.09 18.90
C GLU A 28 -14.37 8.81 17.74
N CYS A 29 -14.96 8.78 16.54
CA CYS A 29 -14.37 9.21 15.28
C CYS A 29 -14.99 10.48 14.67
N ASP A 30 -15.88 11.16 15.39
CA ASP A 30 -16.66 12.32 14.89
C ASP A 30 -16.02 13.69 15.17
N THR A 31 -14.94 13.75 15.96
CA THR A 31 -14.09 14.95 16.00
C THR A 31 -13.19 14.91 14.78
N GLY A 32 -13.02 16.00 14.02
CA GLY A 32 -12.19 16.09 12.81
C GLY A 32 -10.69 15.73 12.95
N ASP A 33 -10.31 14.98 13.99
CA ASP A 33 -9.07 14.26 14.15
C ASP A 33 -9.13 12.87 13.52
N PRO A 34 -8.02 12.42 12.91
CA PRO A 34 -8.01 11.20 12.11
C PRO A 34 -8.11 9.91 12.93
N CYS A 35 -9.10 9.05 12.63
CA CYS A 35 -9.25 7.69 13.18
C CYS A 35 -8.06 6.72 12.94
N ILE A 36 -7.04 7.15 12.20
CA ILE A 36 -5.87 6.33 11.85
C ILE A 36 -4.66 7.08 12.38
N VAL A 37 -4.43 6.88 13.67
CA VAL A 37 -3.37 7.45 14.48
C VAL A 37 -2.21 6.44 14.48
N ASP A 38 -0.97 6.84 14.23
CA ASP A 38 0.19 5.95 14.44
C ASP A 38 0.15 5.50 15.91
N TYR A 39 -0.20 4.24 16.17
CA TYR A 39 -0.55 3.79 17.54
C TYR A 39 0.65 3.80 18.51
N PHE A 40 1.85 4.10 18.01
CA PHE A 40 3.13 3.84 18.69
C PHE A 40 4.10 5.02 18.68
N SER A 41 3.70 6.18 18.16
CA SER A 41 4.47 7.43 18.21
C SER A 41 3.90 8.42 19.23
N LEU A 42 4.74 9.26 19.85
CA LEU A 42 4.27 10.28 20.80
C LEU A 42 3.49 11.42 20.12
N GLU A 43 3.75 11.70 18.84
CA GLU A 43 3.06 12.75 18.06
C GLU A 43 1.59 12.41 17.79
N THR A 44 1.29 11.13 17.76
CA THR A 44 -0.03 10.59 17.46
C THR A 44 -0.81 10.25 18.72
N VAL A 45 -0.10 9.93 19.80
CA VAL A 45 -0.61 10.00 21.18
C VAL A 45 -1.26 11.38 21.43
N ASP A 46 -0.63 12.51 21.09
CA ASP A 46 -1.21 13.86 21.30
C ASP A 46 -2.58 14.09 20.59
N LYS A 47 -2.82 13.40 19.47
CA LYS A 47 -4.08 13.47 18.71
C LYS A 47 -5.19 12.58 19.27
N ARG A 48 -4.92 11.76 20.30
CA ARG A 48 -5.94 10.96 20.97
C ARG A 48 -6.69 11.80 22.01
N SER A 49 -7.99 11.52 22.11
CA SER A 49 -8.86 11.96 23.19
C SER A 49 -8.50 11.22 24.48
N PHE A 50 -7.47 11.66 25.21
CA PHE A 50 -7.17 11.04 26.51
C PHE A 50 -8.28 11.31 27.52
N SER A 51 -8.65 10.27 28.25
CA SER A 51 -9.56 10.35 29.39
C SER A 51 -9.08 11.32 30.48
N TYR A 52 -7.77 11.62 30.50
CA TYR A 52 -7.14 12.49 31.50
C TYR A 52 -6.41 13.69 30.86
N PRO A 53 -6.88 14.93 31.10
CA PRO A 53 -6.24 16.16 30.60
C PRO A 53 -4.77 16.30 31.01
N ILE A 54 -4.39 15.73 32.15
CA ILE A 54 -3.01 15.79 32.66
C ILE A 54 -2.03 14.99 31.81
N ILE A 55 -2.48 13.86 31.24
CA ILE A 55 -1.70 13.02 30.30
C ILE A 55 -1.53 13.76 28.98
N LYS A 56 -2.59 14.38 28.48
CA LYS A 56 -2.53 15.23 27.28
C LYS A 56 -1.53 16.38 27.44
N LYS A 57 -1.59 17.09 28.56
CA LYS A 57 -0.65 18.19 28.88
C LYS A 57 0.80 17.72 28.99
N CYS A 58 1.02 16.50 29.48
CA CYS A 58 2.32 15.84 29.58
C CYS A 58 2.94 15.62 28.20
N VAL A 59 2.20 14.96 27.31
CA VAL A 59 2.63 14.60 25.95
C VAL A 59 2.83 15.86 25.12
N LYS A 60 1.89 16.80 25.16
CA LYS A 60 1.99 18.10 24.48
C LYS A 60 3.22 18.89 24.93
N GLY A 61 3.45 18.99 26.24
CA GLY A 61 4.63 19.69 26.78
C GLY A 61 5.97 19.05 26.39
N TYR A 62 6.01 17.72 26.20
CA TYR A 62 7.18 17.04 25.65
C TYR A 62 7.42 17.38 24.17
N LEU A 63 6.37 17.33 23.35
CA LEU A 63 6.46 17.66 21.92
C LEU A 63 6.90 19.11 21.69
N GLU A 64 6.43 20.04 22.52
CA GLU A 64 6.75 21.47 22.41
C GLU A 64 8.15 21.82 22.94
N ASN A 65 8.53 21.28 24.11
CA ASN A 65 9.68 21.80 24.86
C ASN A 65 10.75 20.75 25.22
N LYS A 66 10.61 19.49 24.79
CA LYS A 66 11.53 18.37 25.11
C LYS A 66 11.91 18.29 26.60
N ASN A 67 10.97 18.59 27.51
CA ASN A 67 11.23 18.56 28.94
C ASN A 67 10.78 17.21 29.53
N HIS A 68 11.75 16.39 29.96
CA HIS A 68 11.60 14.94 30.09
C HIS A 68 11.15 14.46 31.48
N SER A 69 11.57 15.12 32.57
CA SER A 69 11.62 14.47 33.89
C SER A 69 10.29 14.43 34.64
N ASN A 70 9.44 15.45 34.50
CA ASN A 70 8.16 15.50 35.23
C ASN A 70 7.09 14.61 34.58
N CYS A 71 7.22 14.32 33.27
CA CYS A 71 6.15 13.63 32.55
C CYS A 71 6.09 12.13 32.88
N ILE A 72 7.24 11.45 32.89
CA ILE A 72 7.31 10.02 33.22
C ILE A 72 6.84 9.79 34.66
N THR A 73 7.26 10.62 35.62
CA THR A 73 6.83 10.51 37.02
C THR A 73 5.32 10.64 37.19
N ARG A 74 4.68 11.57 36.45
CA ARG A 74 3.22 11.73 36.45
C ARG A 74 2.50 10.54 35.82
N LEU A 75 3.02 10.02 34.71
CA LEU A 75 2.46 8.82 34.11
C LEU A 75 2.56 7.64 35.09
N GLN A 76 3.70 7.49 35.76
CA GLN A 76 3.92 6.43 36.75
C GLN A 76 2.93 6.52 37.92
N SER A 77 2.67 7.73 38.45
CA SER A 77 1.71 7.92 39.55
C SER A 77 0.26 7.59 39.18
N HIS A 78 -0.07 7.51 37.89
CA HIS A 78 -1.43 7.20 37.42
C HIS A 78 -1.56 5.81 36.79
N ALA A 79 -0.45 5.14 36.47
CA ALA A 79 -0.45 3.89 35.69
C ALA A 79 -1.24 2.76 36.37
N GLU A 80 -1.29 2.72 37.71
CA GLU A 80 -2.00 1.68 38.46
C GLU A 80 -3.52 1.72 38.29
N ASN A 81 -4.08 2.90 38.01
CA ASN A 81 -5.53 3.11 37.91
C ASN A 81 -5.95 3.65 36.53
N ASN A 82 -5.01 3.79 35.60
CA ASN A 82 -5.26 4.34 34.28
C ASN A 82 -4.53 3.56 33.18
N GLY A 83 -5.32 2.87 32.35
CA GLY A 83 -4.81 2.08 31.23
C GLY A 83 -4.08 2.91 30.17
N ASP A 84 -4.51 4.14 29.90
CA ASP A 84 -3.84 5.05 28.94
C ASP A 84 -2.43 5.39 29.44
N ALA A 85 -2.30 5.72 30.73
CA ALA A 85 -1.00 6.02 31.34
C ALA A 85 -0.06 4.80 31.30
N ALA A 86 -0.60 3.62 31.63
CA ALA A 86 0.13 2.35 31.54
C ALA A 86 0.55 2.04 30.10
N PHE A 87 -0.32 2.27 29.11
CA PHE A 87 -0.02 2.07 27.70
C PHE A 87 1.10 2.99 27.21
N ILE A 88 1.03 4.29 27.55
CA ILE A 88 2.05 5.27 27.15
C ILE A 88 3.40 4.92 27.79
N LEU A 89 3.44 4.54 29.06
CA LEU A 89 4.69 4.08 29.69
C LEU A 89 5.23 2.83 29.03
N GLY A 90 4.36 1.87 28.72
CA GLY A 90 4.71 0.68 27.95
C GLY A 90 5.41 1.05 26.65
N ASN A 91 4.84 1.98 25.86
CA ASN A 91 5.45 2.48 24.63
C ASN A 91 6.77 3.21 24.87
N ILE A 92 6.88 4.04 25.91
CA ILE A 92 8.12 4.76 26.24
C ILE A 92 9.26 3.77 26.47
N TYR A 93 9.02 2.74 27.27
CA TYR A 93 10.03 1.71 27.56
C TYR A 93 10.23 0.73 26.40
N GLU A 94 9.18 0.40 25.63
CA GLU A 94 9.31 -0.51 24.49
C GLU A 94 10.19 0.10 23.40
N PHE A 95 9.97 1.38 23.09
CA PHE A 95 10.61 2.07 21.98
C PHE A 95 11.80 2.96 22.38
N GLY A 96 12.04 3.15 23.67
CA GLY A 96 13.09 4.05 24.17
C GLY A 96 12.83 5.52 23.87
N LEU A 97 11.59 5.96 24.08
CA LEU A 97 11.18 7.34 23.83
C LEU A 97 11.58 8.26 24.99
N MET A 98 11.56 9.57 24.77
CA MET A 98 11.83 10.58 25.81
C MET A 98 13.20 10.44 26.48
N GLY A 99 14.21 9.93 25.76
CA GLY A 99 15.55 9.71 26.28
C GLY A 99 15.70 8.48 27.19
N VAL A 100 14.66 7.66 27.32
CA VAL A 100 14.69 6.40 28.06
C VAL A 100 15.36 5.32 27.20
N LYS A 101 16.19 4.47 27.80
CA LYS A 101 16.73 3.30 27.10
C LYS A 101 15.64 2.24 26.94
N PRO A 102 15.47 1.62 25.76
CA PRO A 102 14.51 0.54 25.58
C PRO A 102 14.68 -0.57 26.63
N ASN A 103 13.57 -1.02 27.21
CA ASN A 103 13.53 -2.07 28.22
C ASN A 103 12.23 -2.88 28.12
N ASP A 104 12.32 -4.04 27.47
CA ASP A 104 11.16 -4.92 27.26
C ASP A 104 10.56 -5.45 28.58
N LYS A 105 11.35 -5.66 29.63
CA LYS A 105 10.82 -6.15 30.92
C LYS A 105 9.90 -5.09 31.54
N THR A 106 10.35 -3.85 31.54
CA THR A 106 9.58 -2.72 32.08
C THR A 106 8.36 -2.42 31.21
N ALA A 107 8.51 -2.46 29.87
CA ALA A 107 7.37 -2.31 28.97
C ALA A 107 6.30 -3.39 29.21
N ARG A 108 6.71 -4.66 29.32
CA ARG A 108 5.81 -5.79 29.61
C ARG A 108 5.09 -5.63 30.94
N HIS A 109 5.76 -5.11 31.97
CA HIS A 109 5.13 -4.81 33.25
C HIS A 109 4.01 -3.78 33.11
N PHE A 110 4.25 -2.65 32.45
CA PHE A 110 3.22 -1.63 32.25
C PHE A 110 2.07 -2.09 31.35
N TYR A 111 2.34 -2.84 30.29
CA TYR A 111 1.27 -3.46 29.50
C TYR A 111 0.48 -4.49 30.31
N SER A 112 1.10 -5.22 31.23
CA SER A 112 0.38 -6.08 32.17
C SER A 112 -0.53 -5.27 33.07
N LEU A 113 -0.06 -4.16 33.63
CA LEU A 113 -0.87 -3.26 34.46
C LEU A 113 -2.10 -2.73 33.70
N GLY A 114 -1.90 -2.17 32.51
CA GLY A 114 -3.01 -1.70 31.68
C GLY A 114 -3.95 -2.82 31.22
N THR A 115 -3.44 -4.04 31.04
CA THR A 115 -4.26 -5.23 30.74
C THR A 115 -5.20 -5.58 31.89
N HIS A 116 -4.74 -5.49 33.16
CA HIS A 116 -5.60 -5.72 34.34
C HIS A 116 -6.72 -4.67 34.43
N LEU A 117 -6.50 -3.47 33.90
CA LEU A 117 -7.49 -2.40 33.79
C LEU A 117 -8.43 -2.55 32.58
N GLY A 118 -8.28 -3.61 31.77
CA GLY A 118 -9.12 -3.87 30.60
C GLY A 118 -8.73 -3.05 29.35
N HIS A 119 -7.57 -2.40 29.32
CA HIS A 119 -7.15 -1.55 28.20
C HIS A 119 -6.79 -2.38 26.95
N ALA A 120 -7.48 -2.14 25.83
CA ALA A 120 -7.39 -2.95 24.63
C ALA A 120 -5.98 -2.98 24.00
N GLU A 121 -5.30 -1.84 23.90
CA GLU A 121 -3.95 -1.79 23.30
C GLU A 121 -2.86 -2.34 24.21
N CYS A 122 -3.07 -2.33 25.53
CA CYS A 122 -2.21 -3.03 26.47
C CYS A 122 -2.36 -4.54 26.32
N GLN A 123 -3.60 -5.04 26.16
CA GLN A 123 -3.87 -6.45 25.89
C GLN A 123 -3.19 -6.90 24.58
N TYR A 124 -3.29 -6.11 23.50
CA TYR A 124 -2.59 -6.38 22.25
C TYR A 124 -1.06 -6.37 22.42
N SER A 125 -0.51 -5.34 23.07
CA SER A 125 0.93 -5.20 23.22
C SER A 125 1.53 -6.29 24.13
N LEU A 126 0.83 -6.65 25.21
CA LEU A 126 1.20 -7.78 26.06
C LEU A 126 1.12 -9.10 25.30
N SER A 127 0.06 -9.32 24.51
CA SER A 127 -0.05 -10.48 23.62
C SER A 127 1.15 -10.60 22.68
N PHE A 128 1.51 -9.52 22.00
CA PHE A 128 2.68 -9.45 21.13
C PHE A 128 3.96 -9.83 21.91
N MET A 129 4.21 -9.21 23.07
CA MET A 129 5.41 -9.52 23.87
C MET A 129 5.44 -10.97 24.36
N GLN A 130 4.30 -11.55 24.73
CA GLN A 130 4.21 -12.95 25.16
C GLN A 130 4.42 -13.94 24.01
N ARG A 131 4.01 -13.62 22.78
CA ARG A 131 4.25 -14.48 21.61
C ARG A 131 5.73 -14.54 21.23
N TYR A 132 6.39 -13.40 21.29
CA TYR A 132 7.78 -13.26 20.85
C TYR A 132 8.80 -13.36 21.99
N GLY A 133 8.36 -13.56 23.24
CA GLY A 133 9.26 -13.72 24.39
C GLY A 133 9.99 -12.44 24.78
N LEU A 134 9.40 -11.29 24.48
CA LEU A 134 9.98 -9.98 24.78
C LEU A 134 9.77 -9.68 26.26
N GLY A 135 10.85 -9.38 26.98
CA GLY A 135 10.79 -9.01 28.40
C GLY A 135 10.39 -10.15 29.35
N GLY A 136 10.41 -11.41 28.91
CA GLY A 136 10.07 -12.58 29.74
C GLY A 136 9.85 -13.85 28.90
N SER A 137 9.42 -14.94 29.53
CA SER A 137 9.13 -16.19 28.82
C SER A 137 7.96 -16.04 27.82
N LYS A 138 7.97 -16.89 26.79
CA LYS A 138 6.86 -17.03 25.84
C LYS A 138 5.66 -17.66 26.56
N ASP A 139 4.47 -17.11 26.33
CA ASP A 139 3.20 -17.70 26.74
C ASP A 139 2.21 -17.62 25.57
N VAL A 140 2.27 -18.63 24.71
CA VAL A 140 1.52 -18.65 23.46
C VAL A 140 0.01 -18.74 23.71
N LEU A 141 -0.43 -19.53 24.70
CA LEU A 141 -1.86 -19.71 24.96
C LEU A 141 -2.47 -18.43 25.52
N GLN A 142 -1.87 -17.85 26.57
CA GLN A 142 -2.34 -16.60 27.17
C GLN A 142 -2.33 -15.46 26.15
N SER A 143 -1.29 -15.40 25.31
CA SER A 143 -1.19 -14.36 24.30
C SER A 143 -2.37 -14.37 23.32
N TYR A 144 -2.87 -15.54 22.89
CA TYR A 144 -4.02 -15.59 21.98
C TYR A 144 -5.32 -15.21 22.68
N MET A 145 -5.47 -15.50 23.97
CA MET A 145 -6.62 -15.04 24.76
C MET A 145 -6.61 -13.51 24.87
N LEU A 146 -5.46 -12.92 25.16
CA LEU A 146 -5.28 -11.46 25.20
C LEU A 146 -5.51 -10.81 23.83
N LEU A 147 -5.02 -11.41 22.76
CA LEU A 147 -5.28 -10.93 21.40
C LEU A 147 -6.77 -10.93 21.08
N LYS A 148 -7.48 -11.99 21.48
CA LYS A 148 -8.91 -12.10 21.28
C LYS A 148 -9.68 -11.04 22.08
N ALA A 149 -9.30 -10.82 23.33
CA ALA A 149 -9.88 -9.77 24.17
C ALA A 149 -9.66 -8.38 23.55
N ALA A 150 -8.43 -8.08 23.11
CA ALA A 150 -8.10 -6.81 22.46
C ALA A 150 -8.90 -6.58 21.17
N SER A 151 -9.06 -7.64 20.36
CA SER A 151 -9.85 -7.62 19.12
C SER A 151 -11.32 -7.34 19.39
N LEU A 152 -11.92 -8.02 20.38
CA LEU A 152 -13.31 -7.79 20.81
C LEU A 152 -13.51 -6.39 21.41
N ALA A 153 -12.48 -5.83 22.04
CA ALA A 153 -12.48 -4.46 22.56
C ALA A 153 -12.22 -3.38 21.48
N GLY A 154 -12.06 -3.76 20.20
CA GLY A 154 -11.95 -2.82 19.09
C GLY A 154 -10.51 -2.39 18.73
N SER A 155 -9.48 -3.05 19.27
CA SER A 155 -8.09 -2.74 18.92
C SER A 155 -7.81 -3.12 17.46
N ILE A 156 -7.62 -2.11 16.60
CA ILE A 156 -7.37 -2.31 15.16
C ILE A 156 -6.14 -3.22 14.90
N PRO A 157 -4.98 -3.03 15.56
CA PRO A 157 -3.86 -3.96 15.45
C PRO A 157 -4.21 -5.41 15.82
N ALA A 158 -5.03 -5.60 16.87
CA ALA A 158 -5.46 -6.92 17.30
C ALA A 158 -6.41 -7.58 16.28
N ILE A 159 -7.36 -6.81 15.73
CA ILE A 159 -8.30 -7.32 14.72
C ILE A 159 -7.56 -7.75 13.46
N ILE A 160 -6.58 -6.96 12.99
CA ILE A 160 -5.78 -7.29 11.79
C ILE A 160 -4.92 -8.53 12.04
N THR A 161 -4.26 -8.60 13.19
CA THR A 161 -3.48 -9.77 13.60
C THR A 161 -4.36 -11.01 13.69
N GLU A 162 -5.53 -10.92 14.33
CA GLU A 162 -6.47 -12.05 14.44
C GLU A 162 -7.01 -12.49 13.07
N SER A 163 -7.37 -11.53 12.21
CA SER A 163 -7.75 -11.76 10.81
C SER A 163 -6.68 -12.57 10.06
N PHE A 164 -5.43 -12.15 10.16
CA PHE A 164 -4.30 -12.84 9.56
C PHE A 164 -4.13 -14.27 10.12
N LEU A 165 -4.23 -14.44 11.44
CA LEU A 165 -4.12 -15.75 12.09
C LEU A 165 -5.25 -16.71 11.68
N ASP A 166 -6.47 -16.21 11.52
CA ASP A 166 -7.63 -16.98 11.08
C ASP A 166 -7.48 -17.42 9.60
N PHE A 167 -6.94 -16.55 8.75
CA PHE A 167 -6.72 -16.86 7.34
C PHE A 167 -5.71 -18.00 7.17
N TYR A 168 -4.59 -17.96 7.93
CA TYR A 168 -3.51 -18.93 7.80
C TYR A 168 -3.61 -20.15 8.72
N GLY A 169 -4.40 -20.07 9.80
CA GLY A 169 -4.66 -21.16 10.74
C GLY A 169 -3.53 -21.42 11.71
N PHE A 170 -2.93 -20.37 12.29
CA PHE A 170 -1.92 -20.52 13.33
C PHE A 170 -2.57 -20.87 14.67
N ASN A 171 -2.39 -22.11 15.13
CA ASN A 171 -2.97 -22.63 16.38
C ASN A 171 -4.50 -22.55 16.44
N ARG A 172 -5.17 -22.50 15.29
CA ARG A 172 -6.64 -22.46 15.13
C ARG A 172 -7.07 -22.95 13.74
N PRO A 173 -8.34 -23.35 13.53
CA PRO A 173 -8.84 -23.74 12.21
C PRO A 173 -8.75 -22.60 11.20
N LYS A 174 -8.34 -22.91 9.96
CA LYS A 174 -8.31 -21.93 8.86
C LYS A 174 -9.72 -21.51 8.48
N SER A 175 -9.98 -20.21 8.43
CA SER A 175 -11.24 -19.66 7.95
C SER A 175 -11.03 -18.33 7.23
N CYS A 176 -11.10 -18.38 5.90
CA CYS A 176 -10.99 -17.17 5.09
C CYS A 176 -12.15 -16.19 5.34
N TYR A 177 -13.38 -16.69 5.43
CA TYR A 177 -14.53 -15.82 5.68
C TYR A 177 -14.47 -15.19 7.06
N ALA A 178 -14.03 -15.91 8.11
CA ALA A 178 -13.87 -15.32 9.43
C ALA A 178 -12.78 -14.23 9.48
N ALA A 179 -11.74 -14.36 8.65
CA ALA A 179 -10.72 -13.33 8.48
C ALA A 179 -11.27 -12.10 7.74
N TYR A 180 -11.99 -12.33 6.64
CA TYR A 180 -12.63 -11.28 5.84
C TYR A 180 -13.64 -10.46 6.66
N GLU A 181 -14.55 -11.12 7.38
CA GLU A 181 -15.59 -10.48 8.20
C GLU A 181 -15.01 -9.57 9.30
N LYS A 182 -13.79 -9.86 9.80
CA LYS A 182 -13.10 -9.02 10.77
C LYS A 182 -12.45 -7.79 10.14
N LEU A 183 -11.78 -7.97 9.01
CA LEU A 183 -10.99 -6.92 8.37
C LEU A 183 -11.86 -5.94 7.56
N ASN A 184 -12.94 -6.43 6.94
CA ASN A 184 -13.80 -5.63 6.06
C ASN A 184 -14.38 -4.37 6.72
N PRO A 185 -14.94 -4.40 7.96
CA PRO A 185 -15.47 -3.20 8.62
C PRO A 185 -14.40 -2.13 8.86
N ILE A 186 -13.19 -2.52 9.24
CA ILE A 186 -12.06 -1.59 9.42
C ILE A 186 -11.72 -0.91 8.09
N MET A 187 -11.67 -1.69 7.02
CA MET A 187 -11.41 -1.16 5.69
C MET A 187 -12.51 -0.21 5.23
N GLN A 188 -13.78 -0.47 5.55
CA GLN A 188 -14.89 0.44 5.23
C GLN A 188 -14.76 1.79 5.95
N ILE A 189 -14.52 1.77 7.26
CA ILE A 189 -14.31 3.00 8.05
C ILE A 189 -13.14 3.80 7.48
N MET A 190 -12.06 3.10 7.13
CA MET A 190 -10.90 3.70 6.48
C MET A 190 -11.25 4.32 5.12
N MET A 191 -11.97 3.60 4.25
CA MET A 191 -12.40 4.13 2.94
C MET A 191 -13.27 5.38 3.08
N LYS A 192 -14.12 5.45 4.11
CA LYS A 192 -14.91 6.65 4.43
C LYS A 192 -14.03 7.84 4.83
N ASN A 193 -12.92 7.58 5.53
CA ASN A 193 -12.02 8.59 6.10
C ASN A 193 -10.73 8.79 5.27
N LEU A 194 -10.66 8.24 4.06
CA LEU A 194 -9.54 8.41 3.13
C LEU A 194 -9.66 9.77 2.43
N THR A 195 -8.89 10.75 2.90
CA THR A 195 -8.70 12.04 2.22
C THR A 195 -7.69 11.91 1.08
N HIS A 196 -7.71 12.84 0.13
CA HIS A 196 -6.85 12.85 -1.06
C HIS A 196 -5.34 12.77 -0.73
N ASP A 197 -4.92 13.31 0.41
CA ASP A 197 -3.53 13.31 0.90
C ASP A 197 -2.99 11.90 1.14
N ARG A 198 -3.85 11.00 1.59
CA ARG A 198 -3.48 9.68 2.09
C ARG A 198 -3.28 8.66 0.98
N LEU A 199 -3.87 8.90 -0.19
CA LEU A 199 -3.69 8.06 -1.38
C LEU A 199 -2.30 8.24 -1.98
N ARG A 200 -1.67 9.39 -1.78
CA ARG A 200 -0.42 9.77 -2.42
C ARG A 200 0.83 9.45 -1.59
N ASP A 201 0.69 9.47 -0.27
CA ASP A 201 1.79 9.29 0.69
C ASP A 201 2.08 7.83 1.07
N SER A 202 1.23 6.90 0.65
CA SER A 202 1.43 5.50 0.98
C SER A 202 2.47 4.85 0.07
N LEU A 203 3.66 4.64 0.64
CA LEU A 203 4.69 3.79 0.07
C LEU A 203 4.38 2.29 0.25
N GLY A 204 3.31 1.93 0.98
CA GLY A 204 3.12 0.59 1.51
C GLY A 204 4.31 0.12 2.36
N VAL A 205 4.29 -1.15 2.78
CA VAL A 205 5.45 -1.76 3.44
C VAL A 205 6.52 -2.09 2.39
N THR A 206 7.48 -1.18 2.18
CA THR A 206 8.56 -1.43 1.22
C THR A 206 9.62 -2.36 1.80
N ARG A 207 9.99 -3.39 1.04
CA ARG A 207 11.09 -4.29 1.40
C ARG A 207 12.45 -3.62 1.22
N ILE A 208 13.32 -3.72 2.22
CA ILE A 208 14.65 -3.15 2.22
C ILE A 208 15.53 -3.94 1.25
N TYR A 209 15.92 -3.32 0.14
CA TYR A 209 16.91 -3.89 -0.80
C TYR A 209 18.13 -2.98 -0.91
N PRO A 210 19.36 -3.51 -1.02
CA PRO A 210 20.56 -2.69 -1.22
C PRO A 210 20.53 -1.81 -2.48
N SER A 211 19.83 -2.25 -3.53
CA SER A 211 19.58 -1.44 -4.74
C SER A 211 18.58 -0.31 -4.48
N MET A 212 17.56 -0.58 -3.67
CA MET A 212 16.53 0.38 -3.28
C MET A 212 17.08 1.42 -2.29
N ILE A 213 17.90 1.04 -1.31
CA ILE A 213 18.66 1.98 -0.46
C ILE A 213 19.48 2.92 -1.34
N ARG A 214 20.28 2.38 -2.28
CA ARG A 214 21.07 3.21 -3.21
C ARG A 214 20.21 4.14 -4.05
N LEU A 215 19.06 3.67 -4.53
CA LEU A 215 18.10 4.48 -5.27
C LEU A 215 17.53 5.60 -4.39
N PHE A 216 17.08 5.31 -3.16
CA PHE A 216 16.56 6.30 -2.22
C PHE A 216 17.62 7.30 -1.80
N THR A 217 18.86 6.88 -1.55
CA THR A 217 19.98 7.80 -1.28
C THR A 217 20.22 8.72 -2.48
N ARG A 218 20.19 8.18 -3.70
CA ARG A 218 20.34 8.98 -4.93
C ARG A 218 19.16 9.93 -5.15
N LEU A 219 17.93 9.47 -4.92
CA LEU A 219 16.72 10.28 -4.99
C LEU A 219 16.71 11.38 -3.93
N SER A 220 17.13 11.09 -2.70
CA SER A 220 17.29 12.07 -1.62
C SER A 220 18.33 13.14 -1.98
N ASN A 221 19.48 12.73 -2.54
CA ASN A 221 20.50 13.66 -3.00
C ASN A 221 20.05 14.49 -4.21
N ASN A 222 19.35 13.86 -5.16
CA ASN A 222 18.71 14.55 -6.28
C ASN A 222 17.64 15.51 -5.78
N PHE A 223 16.86 15.16 -4.77
CA PHE A 223 15.82 16.00 -4.19
C PHE A 223 16.43 17.21 -3.46
N LYS A 224 17.52 17.04 -2.71
CA LYS A 224 18.30 18.17 -2.17
C LYS A 224 18.81 19.10 -3.27
N LYS A 225 19.16 18.55 -4.43
CA LYS A 225 19.52 19.34 -5.62
C LYS A 225 18.27 20.02 -6.21
N THR A 226 17.13 19.35 -6.31
CA THR A 226 15.84 19.93 -6.75
C THR A 226 15.42 21.08 -5.85
N LEU A 227 15.56 20.99 -4.53
CA LEU A 227 15.30 22.09 -3.60
C LEU A 227 16.22 23.30 -3.82
N LYS A 228 17.49 23.06 -4.21
CA LYS A 228 18.40 24.15 -4.62
C LYS A 228 18.04 24.76 -5.97
N GLU A 229 17.58 23.95 -6.92
CA GLU A 229 17.15 24.39 -8.26
C GLU A 229 15.77 25.05 -8.27
N ALA A 230 14.90 24.74 -7.30
CA ALA A 230 13.64 25.46 -7.07
C ALA A 230 13.89 26.93 -6.72
N ASN A 231 15.03 27.25 -6.10
CA ASN A 231 15.47 28.64 -5.89
C ASN A 231 15.92 29.34 -7.20
N ALA A 232 15.97 28.63 -8.33
CA ALA A 232 16.34 29.13 -9.65
C ALA A 232 15.16 29.11 -10.65
N ASP A 233 13.91 29.15 -10.17
CA ASP A 233 12.66 29.23 -10.95
C ASP A 233 12.46 28.12 -12.00
N ASN A 234 13.05 26.94 -11.81
CA ASN A 234 12.79 25.79 -12.68
C ASN A 234 11.36 25.26 -12.45
N PRO A 235 10.46 25.26 -13.47
CA PRO A 235 9.05 24.92 -13.26
C PRO A 235 8.82 23.48 -12.75
N LYS A 236 9.63 22.50 -13.21
CA LYS A 236 9.54 21.11 -12.71
C LYS A 236 10.03 20.99 -11.28
N ALA A 237 11.08 21.72 -10.92
CA ALA A 237 11.64 21.70 -9.57
C ALA A 237 10.68 22.34 -8.57
N LEU A 238 10.00 23.43 -8.95
CA LEU A 238 8.98 24.09 -8.13
C LEU A 238 7.81 23.14 -7.84
N ILE A 239 7.30 22.41 -8.84
CA ILE A 239 6.23 21.43 -8.61
C ILE A 239 6.65 20.36 -7.59
N GLU A 240 7.83 19.77 -7.75
CA GLU A 240 8.33 18.73 -6.84
C GLU A 240 8.62 19.26 -5.43
N ALA A 241 9.15 20.48 -5.32
CA ALA A 241 9.34 21.16 -4.04
C ALA A 241 8.00 21.46 -3.36
N GLY A 242 7.03 22.00 -4.10
CA GLY A 242 5.68 22.29 -3.58
C GLY A 242 5.00 21.03 -3.08
N LYS A 243 5.08 19.90 -3.81
CA LYS A 243 4.56 18.59 -3.38
C LYS A 243 5.20 18.14 -2.07
N TYR A 244 6.50 18.31 -1.92
CA TYR A 244 7.20 17.96 -0.68
C TYR A 244 6.74 18.80 0.51
N TYR A 245 6.62 20.11 0.35
CA TYR A 245 6.13 20.97 1.43
C TYR A 245 4.66 20.75 1.74
N LEU A 246 3.84 20.43 0.73
CA LEU A 246 2.43 20.10 0.91
C LEU A 246 2.25 18.79 1.66
N TRP A 247 2.92 17.71 1.23
CA TRP A 247 2.64 16.36 1.74
C TRP A 247 3.58 15.92 2.87
N THR A 248 4.88 16.20 2.73
CA THR A 248 5.92 15.69 3.63
C THR A 248 6.17 16.61 4.83
N GLU A 249 6.57 17.86 4.59
CA GLU A 249 6.83 18.83 5.67
C GLU A 249 5.54 19.44 6.23
N LYS A 250 4.44 19.36 5.45
CA LYS A 250 3.14 19.98 5.78
C LYS A 250 3.25 21.46 6.08
N ASN A 251 4.20 22.14 5.44
CA ASN A 251 4.30 23.59 5.44
C ASN A 251 3.44 24.13 4.30
N TYR A 252 2.13 24.18 4.54
CA TYR A 252 1.14 24.48 3.52
C TYR A 252 1.27 25.90 2.97
N SER A 253 1.58 26.89 3.81
CA SER A 253 1.77 28.27 3.37
C SER A 253 2.96 28.39 2.41
N TYR A 254 4.06 27.70 2.70
CA TYR A 254 5.22 27.69 1.80
C TYR A 254 4.97 26.87 0.52
N ALA A 255 4.23 25.77 0.63
CA ALA A 255 3.79 25.01 -0.54
C ALA A 255 2.92 25.87 -1.47
N GLU A 256 1.97 26.63 -0.92
CA GLU A 256 1.12 27.56 -1.66
C GLU A 256 1.96 28.62 -2.40
N GLU A 257 2.96 29.22 -1.74
CA GLU A 257 3.86 30.19 -2.36
C GLU A 257 4.61 29.59 -3.57
N ILE A 258 5.15 28.37 -3.40
CA ILE A 258 5.85 27.67 -4.47
C ILE A 258 4.91 27.34 -5.63
N PHE A 259 3.68 26.90 -5.35
CA PHE A 259 2.72 26.60 -6.41
C PHE A 259 2.22 27.86 -7.11
N LYS A 260 2.07 29.00 -6.41
CA LYS A 260 1.79 30.29 -7.07
C LYS A 260 2.90 30.66 -8.05
N LYS A 261 4.16 30.59 -7.62
CA LYS A 261 5.33 30.80 -8.50
C LYS A 261 5.31 29.87 -9.72
N ALA A 262 5.04 28.59 -9.53
CA ALA A 262 4.95 27.63 -10.65
C ALA A 262 3.76 27.92 -11.57
N ALA A 263 2.62 28.38 -11.04
CA ALA A 263 1.46 28.78 -11.82
C ALA A 263 1.72 30.04 -12.65
N ASP A 264 2.45 31.02 -12.09
CA ASP A 264 2.88 32.24 -12.79
C ASP A 264 3.81 31.93 -13.97
N LEU A 265 4.58 30.84 -13.87
CA LEU A 265 5.39 30.29 -14.97
C LEU A 265 4.58 29.46 -15.98
N GLY A 266 3.25 29.41 -15.85
CA GLY A 266 2.35 28.73 -16.76
C GLY A 266 2.22 27.22 -16.55
N VAL A 267 2.69 26.67 -15.41
CA VAL A 267 2.54 25.23 -15.13
C VAL A 267 1.12 24.92 -14.68
N SER A 268 0.33 24.28 -15.55
CA SER A 268 -1.05 23.93 -15.24
C SER A 268 -1.19 22.97 -14.05
N GLU A 269 -0.22 22.07 -13.84
CA GLU A 269 -0.18 21.18 -12.66
C GLU A 269 -0.11 21.97 -11.34
N ALA A 270 0.49 23.17 -11.32
CA ALA A 270 0.53 24.00 -10.12
C ALA A 270 -0.86 24.48 -9.70
N ASN A 271 -1.69 24.85 -10.68
CA ASN A 271 -3.08 25.23 -10.46
C ASN A 271 -3.91 24.06 -9.88
N HIS A 272 -3.60 22.80 -10.23
CA HIS A 272 -4.23 21.66 -9.58
C HIS A 272 -3.95 21.64 -8.06
N TYR A 273 -2.69 21.80 -7.66
CA TYR A 273 -2.32 21.79 -6.24
C TYR A 273 -2.83 22.99 -5.47
N LEU A 274 -2.87 24.19 -6.07
CA LEU A 274 -3.55 25.34 -5.49
C LEU A 274 -5.03 25.02 -5.27
N GLY A 275 -5.72 24.44 -6.26
CA GLY A 275 -7.10 24.01 -6.10
C GLY A 275 -7.31 23.04 -4.93
N LEU A 276 -6.40 22.08 -4.73
CA LEU A 276 -6.42 21.17 -3.57
C LEU A 276 -6.22 21.92 -2.25
N ILE A 277 -5.25 22.84 -2.18
CA ILE A 277 -4.98 23.67 -1.00
C ILE A 277 -6.24 24.42 -0.59
N TYR A 278 -6.92 25.09 -1.52
CA TYR A 278 -8.13 25.85 -1.21
C TYR A 278 -9.32 24.96 -0.84
N ARG A 279 -9.52 23.86 -1.57
CA ARG A 279 -10.62 22.93 -1.34
C ARG A 279 -10.58 22.28 0.04
N TYR A 280 -9.38 21.91 0.49
CA TYR A 280 -9.19 21.18 1.74
C TYR A 280 -8.76 22.08 2.90
N GLY A 281 -8.51 23.36 2.66
CA GLY A 281 -8.10 24.31 3.70
C GLY A 281 -6.69 24.02 4.22
N TYR A 282 -5.74 23.72 3.33
CA TYR A 282 -4.35 23.47 3.74
C TYR A 282 -3.67 24.80 4.07
N GLY A 283 -3.56 25.10 5.37
CA GLY A 283 -2.91 26.32 5.88
C GLY A 283 -3.83 27.53 5.98
N HIS A 284 -5.12 27.39 5.66
CA HIS A 284 -6.15 28.43 5.78
C HIS A 284 -7.57 27.78 5.77
N ASP A 285 -8.64 28.56 5.95
CA ASP A 285 -10.01 28.03 5.92
C ASP A 285 -10.41 27.52 4.52
N VAL A 286 -11.29 26.52 4.45
CA VAL A 286 -11.79 25.97 3.18
C VAL A 286 -12.43 27.07 2.31
N ASP A 287 -11.97 27.18 1.06
CA ASP A 287 -12.48 28.11 0.05
C ASP A 287 -12.78 27.38 -1.25
N ASN A 288 -14.02 26.91 -1.38
CA ASN A 288 -14.47 26.19 -2.57
C ASN A 288 -14.50 27.07 -3.83
N TYR A 289 -14.69 28.39 -3.67
CA TYR A 289 -14.75 29.32 -4.81
C TYR A 289 -13.37 29.45 -5.45
N MET A 290 -12.33 29.70 -4.64
CA MET A 290 -10.96 29.74 -5.13
C MET A 290 -10.52 28.38 -5.67
N ALA A 291 -10.90 27.29 -5.01
CA ALA A 291 -10.64 25.94 -5.49
C ALA A 291 -11.19 25.71 -6.91
N GLU A 292 -12.44 26.08 -7.16
CA GLU A 292 -13.08 25.97 -8.47
C GLU A 292 -12.32 26.77 -9.54
N ILE A 293 -11.91 28.01 -9.23
CA ILE A 293 -11.13 28.84 -10.16
C ILE A 293 -9.83 28.14 -10.55
N TYR A 294 -9.06 27.67 -9.58
CA TYR A 294 -7.79 27.00 -9.83
C TYR A 294 -7.96 25.66 -10.55
N PHE A 295 -8.98 24.87 -10.22
CA PHE A 295 -9.29 23.66 -10.97
C PHE A 295 -9.66 23.96 -12.42
N LYS A 296 -10.47 24.99 -12.70
CA LYS A 296 -10.79 25.40 -14.08
C LYS A 296 -9.55 25.82 -14.87
N LYS A 297 -8.64 26.60 -14.26
CA LYS A 297 -7.35 26.96 -14.88
C LYS A 297 -6.50 25.73 -15.19
N SER A 298 -6.46 24.76 -14.27
CA SER A 298 -5.72 23.52 -14.44
C SER A 298 -6.30 22.63 -15.56
N ILE A 299 -7.63 22.58 -15.68
CA ILE A 299 -8.34 21.82 -16.72
C ILE A 299 -8.04 22.37 -18.12
N GLN A 300 -7.89 23.70 -18.27
CA GLN A 300 -7.46 24.30 -19.55
C GLN A 300 -6.08 23.79 -20.00
N GLY A 301 -5.23 23.35 -19.07
CA GLY A 301 -3.95 22.69 -19.34
C GLY A 301 -4.00 21.17 -19.49
N GLY A 302 -5.20 20.56 -19.54
CA GLY A 302 -5.38 19.12 -19.75
C GLY A 302 -5.21 18.24 -18.50
N ILE A 303 -5.25 18.80 -17.29
CA ILE A 303 -5.10 18.03 -16.06
C ILE A 303 -6.44 17.37 -15.67
N SER A 304 -6.60 16.08 -15.98
CA SER A 304 -7.82 15.30 -15.68
C SER A 304 -8.15 15.25 -14.20
N SER A 305 -7.15 15.15 -13.31
CA SER A 305 -7.36 15.08 -11.85
C SER A 305 -8.07 16.32 -11.30
N SER A 306 -7.88 17.49 -11.92
CA SER A 306 -8.62 18.70 -11.53
C SER A 306 -10.09 18.64 -11.94
N GLN A 307 -10.40 17.99 -13.07
CA GLN A 307 -11.77 17.76 -13.49
C GLN A 307 -12.47 16.74 -12.58
N VAL A 308 -11.75 15.72 -12.10
CA VAL A 308 -12.26 14.77 -11.09
C VAL A 308 -12.63 15.50 -9.80
N GLU A 309 -11.74 16.35 -9.29
CA GLU A 309 -12.00 17.12 -8.08
C GLU A 309 -13.19 18.07 -8.27
N LEU A 310 -13.21 18.85 -9.34
CA LEU A 310 -14.34 19.74 -9.64
C LEU A 310 -15.67 18.96 -9.71
N SER A 311 -15.67 17.77 -10.33
CA SER A 311 -16.86 16.92 -10.41
C SER A 311 -17.33 16.45 -9.02
N LYS A 312 -16.40 16.06 -8.14
CA LYS A 312 -16.72 15.71 -6.74
C LYS A 312 -17.32 16.90 -5.98
N MET A 313 -16.85 18.12 -6.22
CA MET A 313 -17.43 19.35 -5.63
C MET A 313 -18.86 19.58 -6.11
N MET A 314 -19.08 19.55 -7.43
CA MET A 314 -20.41 19.73 -8.04
C MET A 314 -21.44 18.72 -7.50
N ILE A 315 -21.01 17.47 -7.31
CA ILE A 315 -21.86 16.41 -6.75
C ILE A 315 -22.16 16.65 -5.27
N LYS A 316 -21.15 17.00 -4.47
CA LYS A 316 -21.30 17.22 -3.02
C LYS A 316 -22.21 18.41 -2.70
N GLU A 317 -22.11 19.49 -3.47
CA GLU A 317 -22.92 20.70 -3.28
C GLU A 317 -24.36 20.54 -3.82
N GLY A 318 -24.61 19.50 -4.62
CA GLY A 318 -25.93 19.18 -5.17
C GLY A 318 -26.42 20.13 -6.26
N THR A 319 -25.68 21.19 -6.56
CA THR A 319 -26.05 22.23 -7.53
C THR A 319 -25.91 21.78 -8.98
N ASN A 320 -25.00 20.84 -9.27
CA ASN A 320 -24.69 20.36 -10.63
C ASN A 320 -24.39 18.84 -10.67
N PHE A 321 -25.20 18.04 -9.96
CA PHE A 321 -24.99 16.59 -9.83
C PHE A 321 -24.84 15.87 -11.18
N GLU A 322 -25.76 16.11 -12.13
CA GLU A 322 -25.76 15.43 -13.44
C GLU A 322 -24.49 15.70 -14.25
N THR A 323 -24.03 16.96 -14.23
CA THR A 323 -22.83 17.37 -14.94
C THR A 323 -21.58 16.73 -14.32
N GLY A 324 -21.45 16.78 -12.98
CA GLY A 324 -20.35 16.12 -12.28
C GLY A 324 -20.35 14.60 -12.50
N PHE A 325 -21.52 13.97 -12.48
CA PHE A 325 -21.68 12.54 -12.75
C PHE A 325 -21.27 12.18 -14.19
N ALA A 326 -21.68 12.97 -15.18
CA ALA A 326 -21.32 12.77 -16.58
C ALA A 326 -19.80 12.90 -16.81
N TYR A 327 -19.16 13.89 -16.17
CA TYR A 327 -17.70 14.05 -16.24
C TYR A 327 -16.96 12.86 -15.62
N LEU A 328 -17.37 12.40 -14.44
CA LEU A 328 -16.77 11.21 -13.81
C LEU A 328 -16.93 9.97 -14.70
N LYS A 329 -18.09 9.80 -15.36
CA LYS A 329 -18.32 8.71 -16.31
C LYS A 329 -17.33 8.71 -17.45
N VAL A 330 -17.12 9.86 -18.10
CA VAL A 330 -16.17 9.99 -19.22
C VAL A 330 -14.74 9.71 -18.74
N LEU A 331 -14.35 10.29 -17.61
CA LEU A 331 -13.01 10.13 -17.04
C LEU A 331 -12.74 8.73 -16.50
N SER A 332 -13.77 7.95 -16.14
CA SER A 332 -13.62 6.58 -15.61
C SER A 332 -12.84 5.62 -16.53
N HIS A 333 -12.79 5.92 -17.83
CA HIS A 333 -12.03 5.14 -18.79
C HIS A 333 -10.52 5.42 -18.75
N ILE A 334 -10.08 6.52 -18.15
CA ILE A 334 -8.67 6.94 -18.14
C ILE A 334 -8.13 7.25 -16.74
N ASP A 335 -8.99 7.50 -15.76
CA ASP A 335 -8.63 7.93 -14.41
C ASP A 335 -9.31 7.02 -13.36
N CYS A 336 -8.53 6.51 -12.42
CA CYS A 336 -8.98 5.53 -11.44
C CYS A 336 -9.75 6.13 -10.26
N ASP A 337 -9.42 7.37 -9.88
CA ASP A 337 -10.23 8.12 -8.93
C ASP A 337 -11.59 8.42 -9.55
N ALA A 338 -11.61 8.89 -10.80
CA ALA A 338 -12.85 9.12 -11.53
C ALA A 338 -13.71 7.85 -11.60
N ALA A 339 -13.07 6.74 -11.95
CA ALA A 339 -13.72 5.45 -12.01
C ALA A 339 -14.31 5.05 -10.66
N TYR A 340 -13.53 5.08 -9.58
CA TYR A 340 -14.05 4.70 -8.26
C TYR A 340 -15.24 5.55 -7.83
N ASN A 341 -15.16 6.87 -7.98
CA ASN A 341 -16.22 7.79 -7.60
C ASN A 341 -17.47 7.62 -8.48
N TYR A 342 -17.30 7.47 -9.79
CA TYR A 342 -18.40 7.16 -10.71
C TYR A 342 -19.15 5.88 -10.28
N HIS A 343 -18.41 4.81 -10.01
CA HIS A 343 -18.99 3.52 -9.66
C HIS A 343 -19.71 3.53 -8.31
N LEU A 344 -19.15 4.19 -7.30
CA LEU A 344 -19.80 4.34 -5.99
C LEU A 344 -21.14 5.07 -6.12
N LEU A 345 -21.16 6.18 -6.86
CA LEU A 345 -22.39 6.94 -7.12
C LEU A 345 -23.39 6.13 -7.90
N ALA A 346 -22.95 5.46 -8.96
CA ALA A 346 -23.84 4.69 -9.81
C ALA A 346 -24.43 3.46 -9.09
N LEU A 347 -23.70 2.82 -8.16
CA LEU A 347 -24.26 1.81 -7.26
C LEU A 347 -25.38 2.38 -6.38
N GLY A 348 -25.16 3.57 -5.78
CA GLY A 348 -26.18 4.26 -5.00
C GLY A 348 -27.41 4.67 -5.79
N MET A 349 -27.27 4.88 -7.11
CA MET A 349 -28.38 5.22 -8.03
C MET A 349 -29.12 3.99 -8.59
N THR A 350 -28.64 2.77 -8.37
CA THR A 350 -29.21 1.54 -8.96
C THR A 350 -30.52 1.04 -8.35
N GLU A 351 -31.28 1.90 -7.67
CA GLU A 351 -32.72 1.68 -7.46
C GLU A 351 -33.53 1.74 -8.78
N ILE A 352 -32.87 2.03 -9.91
CA ILE A 352 -33.49 2.15 -11.23
C ILE A 352 -32.99 1.04 -12.17
N GLU A 353 -33.87 0.06 -12.37
CA GLU A 353 -33.92 -1.01 -13.39
C GLU A 353 -33.05 -2.29 -13.24
N PRO A 354 -33.68 -3.45 -12.93
CA PRO A 354 -33.02 -4.75 -12.78
C PRO A 354 -32.60 -5.45 -14.10
N LYS A 355 -32.85 -4.86 -15.27
CA LYS A 355 -32.63 -5.56 -16.56
C LYS A 355 -31.16 -5.57 -17.03
N ASN A 356 -30.28 -4.75 -16.45
CA ASN A 356 -28.88 -4.64 -16.87
C ASN A 356 -27.85 -4.65 -15.72
N THR A 357 -28.27 -4.97 -14.50
CA THR A 357 -27.44 -4.90 -13.29
C THR A 357 -26.21 -5.80 -13.36
N SER A 358 -26.30 -6.99 -13.98
CA SER A 358 -25.16 -7.90 -14.12
C SER A 358 -24.08 -7.36 -15.06
N LYS A 359 -24.47 -6.85 -16.24
CA LYS A 359 -23.57 -6.20 -17.19
C LYS A 359 -22.94 -4.95 -16.58
N PHE A 360 -23.75 -4.14 -15.91
CA PHE A 360 -23.28 -2.96 -15.22
C PHE A 360 -22.23 -3.30 -14.15
N LEU A 361 -22.52 -4.24 -13.25
CA LEU A 361 -21.57 -4.74 -12.24
C LEU A 361 -20.31 -5.36 -12.86
N PHE A 362 -20.42 -5.94 -14.05
CA PHE A 362 -19.29 -6.52 -14.77
C PHE A 362 -18.35 -5.42 -15.29
N ASP A 363 -18.92 -4.34 -15.83
CA ASP A 363 -18.18 -3.17 -16.26
C ASP A 363 -17.48 -2.50 -15.06
N ILE A 364 -18.16 -2.38 -13.91
CA ILE A 364 -17.55 -1.91 -12.65
C ILE A 364 -16.37 -2.80 -12.26
N TYR A 365 -16.57 -4.11 -12.24
CA TYR A 365 -15.53 -5.06 -11.84
C TYR A 365 -14.29 -4.98 -12.76
N ASN A 366 -14.49 -4.82 -14.06
CA ASN A 366 -13.38 -4.69 -15.00
C ASN A 366 -12.60 -3.39 -14.79
N VAL A 367 -13.30 -2.28 -14.59
CA VAL A 367 -12.66 -1.00 -14.34
C VAL A 367 -11.92 -1.01 -13.00
N THR A 368 -12.54 -1.52 -11.93
CA THR A 368 -11.91 -1.62 -10.61
C THR A 368 -10.71 -2.57 -10.61
N ASN A 369 -10.73 -3.68 -11.34
CA ASN A 369 -9.55 -4.54 -11.49
C ASN A 369 -8.42 -3.89 -12.27
N ARG A 370 -8.75 -3.19 -13.36
CA ARG A 370 -7.76 -2.42 -14.12
C ARG A 370 -7.08 -1.39 -13.21
N CYS A 371 -7.85 -0.71 -12.39
CA CYS A 371 -7.33 0.24 -11.40
C CYS A 371 -6.66 -0.41 -10.20
N ALA A 372 -7.02 -1.63 -9.82
CA ALA A 372 -6.37 -2.39 -8.75
C ALA A 372 -4.97 -2.88 -9.15
N ASN A 373 -4.63 -2.89 -10.44
CA ASN A 373 -3.26 -3.10 -10.91
C ASN A 373 -2.38 -1.84 -10.73
N LEU A 374 -2.99 -0.71 -10.44
CA LEU A 374 -2.33 0.51 -9.97
C LEU A 374 -2.46 0.57 -8.44
N PRO A 375 -1.59 1.27 -7.71
CA PRO A 375 -1.68 1.41 -6.25
C PRO A 375 -2.86 2.30 -5.79
N HIS A 376 -4.02 2.16 -6.43
CA HIS A 376 -5.25 2.88 -6.10
C HIS A 376 -6.06 2.09 -5.06
N ILE A 377 -5.79 2.38 -3.78
CA ILE A 377 -6.33 1.67 -2.61
C ILE A 377 -7.85 1.43 -2.69
N PRO A 378 -8.70 2.43 -3.03
CA PRO A 378 -10.15 2.25 -3.05
C PRO A 378 -10.61 1.23 -4.10
N SER A 379 -9.93 1.17 -5.26
CA SER A 379 -10.22 0.16 -6.28
C SER A 379 -9.75 -1.23 -5.88
N ILE A 380 -8.59 -1.35 -5.20
CA ILE A 380 -8.10 -2.62 -4.68
C ILE A 380 -9.10 -3.18 -3.65
N TYR A 381 -9.57 -2.34 -2.73
CA TYR A 381 -10.59 -2.70 -1.75
C TYR A 381 -11.92 -3.09 -2.40
N LEU A 382 -12.45 -2.29 -3.32
CA LEU A 382 -13.73 -2.59 -3.99
C LEU A 382 -13.63 -3.89 -4.81
N SER A 383 -12.52 -4.09 -5.52
CA SER A 383 -12.21 -5.32 -6.25
C SER A 383 -12.12 -6.54 -5.31
N ALA A 384 -11.57 -6.36 -4.10
CA ALA A 384 -11.51 -7.40 -3.08
C ALA A 384 -12.92 -7.86 -2.67
N ALA A 385 -13.79 -6.91 -2.33
CA ALA A 385 -15.17 -7.20 -1.91
C ALA A 385 -15.94 -7.97 -2.98
N TYR A 386 -15.91 -7.51 -4.24
CA TYR A 386 -16.56 -8.22 -5.35
C TYR A 386 -16.02 -9.63 -5.58
N THR A 387 -14.71 -9.84 -5.38
CA THR A 387 -14.09 -11.16 -5.53
C THR A 387 -14.60 -12.12 -4.44
N VAL A 388 -14.78 -11.64 -3.20
CA VAL A 388 -15.30 -12.46 -2.08
C VAL A 388 -16.78 -12.80 -2.25
N GLU A 389 -17.58 -11.83 -2.73
CA GLU A 389 -19.02 -11.98 -2.92
C GLU A 389 -19.38 -12.79 -4.18
N GLY A 390 -18.48 -12.85 -5.16
CA GLY A 390 -18.74 -13.54 -6.43
C GLY A 390 -19.66 -12.75 -7.36
N VAL A 391 -19.51 -11.42 -7.38
CA VAL A 391 -20.23 -10.58 -8.34
C VAL A 391 -19.75 -10.92 -9.75
N ASN A 392 -20.61 -11.57 -10.55
CA ASN A 392 -20.36 -12.06 -11.92
C ASN A 392 -19.34 -13.21 -12.08
N PHE A 393 -18.71 -13.68 -11.01
CA PHE A 393 -17.74 -14.79 -11.04
C PHE A 393 -17.95 -15.74 -9.86
N LYS A 394 -17.33 -16.93 -9.90
CA LYS A 394 -17.32 -17.82 -8.74
C LYS A 394 -16.67 -17.11 -7.54
N PRO A 395 -17.32 -17.07 -6.36
CA PRO A 395 -16.73 -16.48 -5.15
C PRO A 395 -15.35 -17.06 -4.86
N ASP A 396 -14.36 -16.18 -4.63
CA ASP A 396 -13.01 -16.55 -4.24
C ASP A 396 -12.57 -15.72 -3.05
N CYS A 397 -12.90 -16.23 -1.86
CA CYS A 397 -12.54 -15.58 -0.61
C CYS A 397 -11.01 -15.39 -0.48
N LYS A 398 -10.20 -16.35 -0.93
CA LYS A 398 -8.74 -16.27 -0.75
C LYS A 398 -8.19 -15.10 -1.55
N ARG A 399 -8.52 -15.02 -2.83
CA ARG A 399 -8.09 -13.92 -3.71
C ARG A 399 -8.63 -12.57 -3.23
N GLY A 400 -9.88 -12.51 -2.80
CA GLY A 400 -10.47 -11.29 -2.25
C GLY A 400 -9.78 -10.85 -0.97
N PHE A 401 -9.53 -11.75 -0.02
CA PHE A 401 -8.80 -11.43 1.21
C PHE A 401 -7.38 -10.92 0.93
N TYR A 402 -6.64 -11.54 0.02
CA TYR A 402 -5.31 -11.04 -0.38
C TYR A 402 -5.36 -9.60 -0.90
N LYS A 403 -6.32 -9.27 -1.77
CA LYS A 403 -6.51 -7.90 -2.26
C LYS A 403 -6.88 -6.95 -1.12
N MET A 404 -7.77 -7.36 -0.21
CA MET A 404 -8.18 -6.53 0.92
C MET A 404 -7.01 -6.27 1.88
N PHE A 405 -6.20 -7.30 2.15
CA PHE A 405 -4.99 -7.17 2.96
C PHE A 405 -3.96 -6.26 2.28
N LEU A 406 -3.79 -6.37 0.95
CA LEU A 406 -2.95 -5.44 0.19
C LEU A 406 -3.47 -3.99 0.28
N ALA A 407 -4.78 -3.78 0.18
CA ALA A 407 -5.36 -2.46 0.38
C ALA A 407 -5.10 -1.95 1.81
N ALA A 408 -5.13 -2.82 2.81
CA ALA A 408 -4.75 -2.49 4.18
C ALA A 408 -3.27 -2.11 4.26
N GLU A 409 -2.34 -2.89 3.69
CA GLU A 409 -0.89 -2.62 3.64
C GLU A 409 -0.54 -1.31 2.95
N LEU A 410 -1.32 -0.93 1.94
CA LEU A 410 -1.18 0.33 1.21
C LEU A 410 -1.92 1.47 1.90
N SER A 411 -2.59 1.26 3.02
CA SER A 411 -3.30 2.33 3.72
C SER A 411 -2.43 3.02 4.78
N PRO A 412 -2.86 4.19 5.30
CA PRO A 412 -2.17 4.84 6.42
C PRO A 412 -2.05 3.97 7.68
N PHE A 413 -2.79 2.86 7.76
CA PHE A 413 -2.60 1.86 8.81
C PHE A 413 -1.14 1.34 8.87
N PHE A 414 -0.43 1.36 7.75
CA PHE A 414 0.97 0.98 7.64
C PHE A 414 1.92 2.18 7.43
N ASP A 415 1.51 3.41 7.76
CA ASP A 415 2.42 4.57 7.80
C ASP A 415 3.64 4.31 8.71
N MET A 416 3.46 3.45 9.72
CA MET A 416 4.54 2.92 10.54
C MET A 416 5.69 2.33 9.72
N ALA A 417 5.42 1.73 8.55
CA ALA A 417 6.45 1.17 7.70
C ALA A 417 7.37 2.25 7.11
N ARG A 418 6.83 3.44 6.80
CA ARG A 418 7.60 4.61 6.40
C ARG A 418 8.46 5.09 7.56
N THR A 419 7.90 5.18 8.76
CA THR A 419 8.64 5.52 9.99
C THR A 419 9.78 4.54 10.23
N ALA A 420 9.50 3.23 10.20
CA ALA A 420 10.47 2.17 10.36
C ALA A 420 11.61 2.25 9.33
N PHE A 421 11.28 2.51 8.07
CA PHE A 421 12.25 2.72 7.01
C PHE A 421 13.12 3.96 7.24
N ASN A 422 12.51 5.08 7.64
CA ASN A 422 13.24 6.33 7.91
C ASN A 422 14.23 6.16 9.07
N PHE A 423 13.86 5.47 10.14
CA PHE A 423 14.78 5.17 11.25
C PHE A 423 15.88 4.19 10.83
N TYR A 424 15.57 3.18 10.02
CA TYR A 424 16.58 2.31 9.41
C TYR A 424 17.61 3.11 8.61
N MET A 425 17.15 4.04 7.76
CA MET A 425 18.02 4.90 6.96
C MET A 425 18.87 5.87 7.81
N LYS A 426 18.42 6.20 9.03
CA LYS A 426 19.18 6.97 10.03
C LYS A 426 20.10 6.09 10.89
N SER A 427 20.20 4.80 10.60
CA SER A 427 20.97 3.80 11.37
C SER A 427 20.47 3.55 12.79
N ASP A 428 19.21 3.94 13.11
CA ASP A 428 18.54 3.50 14.34
C ASP A 428 17.82 2.17 14.09
N THR A 429 18.60 1.09 14.17
CA THR A 429 18.12 -0.26 13.87
C THR A 429 17.24 -0.84 14.98
N ASN A 430 17.29 -0.30 16.21
CA ASN A 430 16.47 -0.81 17.31
C ASN A 430 15.02 -0.39 17.17
N TYR A 431 14.79 0.91 16.97
CA TYR A 431 13.45 1.44 16.78
C TYR A 431 12.83 0.89 15.50
N SER A 432 13.62 0.87 14.41
CA SER A 432 13.20 0.29 13.13
C SER A 432 12.82 -1.19 13.24
N LEU A 433 13.65 -2.01 13.90
CA LEU A 433 13.36 -3.43 14.09
C LEU A 433 12.05 -3.63 14.84
N ARG A 434 11.81 -2.88 15.93
CA ARG A 434 10.59 -3.05 16.73
C ARG A 434 9.32 -2.70 15.94
N LEU A 435 9.36 -1.62 15.15
CA LEU A 435 8.24 -1.29 14.26
C LEU A 435 8.00 -2.37 13.21
N TYR A 436 9.06 -2.84 12.53
CA TYR A 436 8.91 -3.92 11.56
C TYR A 436 8.42 -5.23 12.19
N GLN A 437 8.77 -5.54 13.44
CA GLN A 437 8.24 -6.69 14.16
C GLN A 437 6.73 -6.55 14.40
N LYS A 438 6.23 -5.37 14.80
CA LYS A 438 4.78 -5.14 14.94
C LYS A 438 4.06 -5.22 13.60
N ILE A 439 4.62 -4.66 12.53
CA ILE A 439 4.03 -4.74 11.19
C ILE A 439 4.03 -6.18 10.66
N ALA A 440 5.09 -6.93 10.95
CA ALA A 440 5.20 -8.34 10.62
C ALA A 440 4.17 -9.18 11.39
N ASP A 441 3.88 -8.81 12.65
CA ASP A 441 2.83 -9.43 13.46
C ASP A 441 1.43 -9.28 12.83
N TRP A 442 1.18 -8.15 12.17
CA TRP A 442 -0.06 -7.90 11.41
C TRP A 442 -0.21 -8.77 10.16
N GLY A 443 0.87 -9.47 9.77
CA GLY A 443 0.87 -10.38 8.64
C GLY A 443 1.62 -9.90 7.40
N SER A 444 2.32 -8.77 7.48
CA SER A 444 3.03 -8.23 6.33
C SER A 444 4.28 -9.04 5.98
N GLU A 445 4.29 -9.61 4.78
CA GLU A 445 5.43 -10.38 4.25
C GLU A 445 6.68 -9.49 4.13
N ALA A 446 6.51 -8.26 3.62
CA ALA A 446 7.61 -7.33 3.43
C ALA A 446 8.25 -6.94 4.77
N ALA A 447 7.44 -6.71 5.81
CA ALA A 447 7.96 -6.44 7.15
C ALA A 447 8.67 -7.66 7.75
N MET A 448 8.11 -8.87 7.64
CA MET A 448 8.80 -10.09 8.09
C MET A 448 10.17 -10.25 7.40
N GLY A 449 10.24 -9.94 6.09
CA GLY A 449 11.49 -9.90 5.34
C GLY A 449 12.48 -8.85 5.87
N ASN A 450 12.00 -7.66 6.22
CA ASN A 450 12.81 -6.58 6.78
C ASN A 450 13.32 -6.93 8.19
N VAL A 451 12.49 -7.52 9.05
CA VAL A 451 12.89 -8.03 10.37
C VAL A 451 14.04 -9.02 10.22
N LYS A 452 13.91 -9.99 9.31
CA LYS A 452 14.97 -10.95 9.03
C LYS A 452 16.27 -10.26 8.60
N ILE A 453 16.20 -9.31 7.67
CA ILE A 453 17.40 -8.57 7.21
C ILE A 453 18.08 -7.87 8.37
N ILE A 454 17.32 -7.15 9.20
CA ILE A 454 17.88 -6.40 10.33
C ILE A 454 18.48 -7.34 11.38
N LEU A 455 17.83 -8.47 11.68
CA LEU A 455 18.35 -9.46 12.63
C LEU A 455 19.60 -10.17 12.11
N ASP A 456 19.63 -10.53 10.82
CA ASP A 456 20.80 -11.12 10.16
C ASP A 456 22.00 -10.15 10.23
N ASP A 457 21.79 -8.86 9.92
CA ASP A 457 22.81 -7.81 10.00
C ASP A 457 23.35 -7.65 11.44
N ARG A 458 22.48 -7.85 12.45
CA ARG A 458 22.82 -7.81 13.88
C ARG A 458 23.40 -9.12 14.42
N LYS A 459 23.40 -10.19 13.63
CA LYS A 459 23.75 -11.56 14.06
C LYS A 459 22.88 -12.07 15.21
N GLU A 460 21.60 -11.72 15.18
CA GLU A 460 20.59 -12.14 16.16
C GLU A 460 19.67 -13.24 15.60
N ASP A 461 18.96 -13.94 16.49
CA ASP A 461 18.09 -15.05 16.10
C ASP A 461 16.83 -14.55 15.37
N ALA A 462 16.66 -14.97 14.12
CA ALA A 462 15.50 -14.69 13.28
C ALA A 462 14.59 -15.92 13.06
N THR A 463 14.80 -17.02 13.80
CA THR A 463 14.17 -18.32 13.53
C THR A 463 12.65 -18.27 13.55
N ASP A 464 12.03 -17.61 14.54
CA ASP A 464 10.57 -17.49 14.63
C ASP A 464 9.97 -16.81 13.37
N TRP A 465 10.61 -15.75 12.87
CA TRP A 465 10.17 -15.00 11.71
C TRP A 465 10.41 -15.77 10.40
N VAL A 466 11.53 -16.48 10.33
CA VAL A 466 11.85 -17.37 9.20
C VAL A 466 10.85 -18.53 9.13
N GLU A 467 10.53 -19.16 10.25
CA GLU A 467 9.50 -20.21 10.31
C GLU A 467 8.13 -19.69 9.90
N MET A 468 7.77 -18.49 10.34
CA MET A 468 6.51 -17.85 9.98
C MET A 468 6.46 -17.61 8.46
N LEU A 469 7.48 -16.98 7.88
CA LEU A 469 7.63 -16.81 6.43
C LEU A 469 7.52 -18.14 5.65
N GLN A 470 8.13 -19.20 6.19
CA GLN A 470 8.09 -20.54 5.57
C GLN A 470 6.70 -21.19 5.67
N LYS A 471 6.04 -21.12 6.83
CA LYS A 471 4.69 -21.68 7.09
C LYS A 471 3.64 -21.02 6.22
N LEU A 472 3.79 -19.71 5.99
CA LEU A 472 2.89 -18.90 5.18
C LEU A 472 2.96 -19.24 3.69
N LYS A 473 3.98 -20.03 3.28
CA LYS A 473 4.24 -20.37 1.88
C LYS A 473 4.20 -19.11 1.03
N PHE A 474 4.67 -18.00 1.60
CA PHE A 474 4.62 -16.74 0.91
C PHE A 474 5.50 -16.83 -0.33
N PRO A 475 5.05 -16.25 -1.45
CA PRO A 475 5.75 -16.44 -2.69
C PRO A 475 7.20 -15.95 -2.63
N ASP A 476 7.52 -14.85 -1.94
CA ASP A 476 8.90 -14.36 -1.90
C ASP A 476 9.76 -15.13 -0.87
N ALA A 477 9.16 -15.65 0.20
CA ALA A 477 9.84 -16.58 1.11
C ALA A 477 10.20 -17.90 0.41
N ILE A 478 9.27 -18.45 -0.38
CA ILE A 478 9.52 -19.62 -1.23
C ILE A 478 10.57 -19.28 -2.29
N LEU A 479 10.53 -18.09 -2.89
CA LEU A 479 11.51 -17.63 -3.86
C LEU A 479 12.93 -17.57 -3.26
N VAL A 480 13.10 -17.08 -2.03
CA VAL A 480 14.41 -17.09 -1.34
C VAL A 480 14.90 -18.52 -1.14
N LYS A 481 14.03 -19.43 -0.71
CA LYS A 481 14.37 -20.84 -0.52
C LYS A 481 14.73 -21.53 -1.85
N ALA A 482 13.98 -21.23 -2.90
CA ALA A 482 14.25 -21.67 -4.26
C ALA A 482 15.64 -21.21 -4.71
N LYS A 483 15.95 -19.91 -4.57
CA LYS A 483 17.27 -19.34 -4.90
C LYS A 483 18.41 -20.02 -4.13
N ASN A 484 18.24 -20.29 -2.84
CA ASN A 484 19.24 -20.99 -2.04
C ASN A 484 19.43 -22.45 -2.49
N ASN A 485 18.34 -23.19 -2.75
CA ASN A 485 18.42 -24.56 -3.25
C ASN A 485 19.09 -24.63 -4.63
N LEU A 486 18.76 -23.68 -5.53
CA LEU A 486 19.40 -23.56 -6.85
C LEU A 486 20.90 -23.25 -6.72
N LYS A 487 21.27 -22.33 -5.81
CA LYS A 487 22.68 -21.98 -5.55
C LYS A 487 23.48 -23.16 -4.97
N ASN A 488 22.84 -23.99 -4.14
CA ASN A 488 23.46 -25.15 -3.48
C ASN A 488 23.41 -26.43 -4.34
N GLY A 489 23.11 -26.34 -5.64
CA GLY A 489 23.11 -27.48 -6.57
C GLY A 489 21.88 -28.40 -6.48
N ASN A 490 20.88 -28.07 -5.67
CA ASN A 490 19.63 -28.84 -5.57
C ASN A 490 18.58 -28.34 -6.57
N ALA A 491 18.85 -28.54 -7.87
CA ALA A 491 18.07 -27.97 -8.98
C ALA A 491 16.59 -28.39 -8.94
N VAL A 492 16.29 -29.69 -8.76
CA VAL A 492 14.91 -30.21 -8.76
C VAL A 492 14.06 -29.57 -7.65
N LYS A 493 14.62 -29.47 -6.44
CA LYS A 493 13.92 -28.85 -5.30
C LYS A 493 13.79 -27.34 -5.48
N GLY A 494 14.84 -26.69 -5.98
CA GLY A 494 14.86 -25.26 -6.27
C GLY A 494 13.83 -24.86 -7.33
N GLU A 495 13.73 -25.60 -8.43
CA GLU A 495 12.75 -25.38 -9.49
C GLU A 495 11.31 -25.58 -9.02
N LYS A 496 11.06 -26.65 -8.25
CA LYS A 496 9.72 -26.91 -7.68
C LYS A 496 9.28 -25.76 -6.78
N GLU A 497 10.18 -25.22 -5.96
CA GLU A 497 9.90 -24.08 -5.10
C GLU A 497 9.74 -22.79 -5.93
N LEU A 498 10.58 -22.56 -6.94
CA LEU A 498 10.51 -21.39 -7.82
C LEU A 498 9.17 -21.32 -8.58
N ASN A 499 8.72 -22.44 -9.16
CA ASN A 499 7.46 -22.50 -9.89
C ASN A 499 6.27 -22.23 -8.96
N LYS A 500 6.31 -22.79 -7.75
CA LYS A 500 5.28 -22.57 -6.74
C LYS A 500 5.23 -21.13 -6.23
N ALA A 501 6.39 -20.47 -6.13
CA ALA A 501 6.45 -19.04 -5.82
C ALA A 501 5.85 -18.21 -6.98
N ALA A 502 6.18 -18.56 -8.22
CA ALA A 502 5.70 -17.85 -9.41
C ALA A 502 4.18 -17.93 -9.62
N GLU A 503 3.49 -18.94 -9.07
CA GLU A 503 2.02 -18.98 -9.08
C GLU A 503 1.39 -17.72 -8.44
N ASN A 504 2.04 -17.16 -7.42
CA ASN A 504 1.42 -16.18 -6.54
C ASN A 504 2.24 -14.88 -6.33
N SER A 505 3.46 -14.75 -6.86
CA SER A 505 4.24 -13.49 -6.84
C SER A 505 4.75 -13.08 -8.19
N ASN A 506 4.57 -11.79 -8.50
CA ASN A 506 5.11 -11.15 -9.70
C ASN A 506 6.64 -11.09 -9.67
N ALA A 507 7.25 -10.89 -8.51
CA ALA A 507 8.70 -10.96 -8.35
C ALA A 507 9.21 -12.39 -8.64
N ALA A 508 8.49 -13.40 -8.16
CA ALA A 508 8.81 -14.80 -8.42
C ALA A 508 8.58 -15.20 -9.89
N LYS A 509 7.53 -14.69 -10.55
CA LYS A 509 7.33 -14.88 -12.01
C LYS A 509 8.49 -14.32 -12.81
N TYR A 510 8.97 -13.12 -12.47
CA TYR A 510 10.11 -12.53 -13.15
C TYR A 510 11.41 -13.34 -12.94
N GLU A 511 11.65 -13.82 -11.72
CA GLU A 511 12.82 -14.67 -11.45
C GLU A 511 12.70 -16.06 -12.07
N ALA A 512 11.49 -16.63 -12.15
CA ALA A 512 11.22 -17.86 -12.89
C ALA A 512 11.50 -17.68 -14.38
N ALA A 513 11.03 -16.57 -14.97
CA ALA A 513 11.36 -16.22 -16.35
C ALA A 513 12.88 -16.12 -16.55
N LYS A 514 13.60 -15.40 -15.68
CA LYS A 514 15.07 -15.32 -15.75
C LYS A 514 15.78 -16.66 -15.60
N TYR A 515 15.27 -17.54 -14.75
CA TYR A 515 15.84 -18.86 -14.54
C TYR A 515 15.68 -19.74 -15.78
N TYR A 516 14.47 -19.81 -16.34
CA TYR A 516 14.17 -20.59 -17.54
C TYR A 516 14.64 -19.93 -18.84
N PHE A 517 15.07 -18.66 -18.80
CA PHE A 517 15.54 -17.89 -19.94
C PHE A 517 16.51 -18.67 -20.84
N ARG A 518 17.37 -19.51 -20.26
CA ARG A 518 18.33 -20.31 -21.03
C ARG A 518 17.91 -21.75 -21.29
N SER A 519 17.22 -22.38 -20.35
CA SER A 519 16.92 -23.82 -20.38
C SER A 519 15.57 -24.15 -21.01
N ASP A 520 14.57 -23.26 -20.87
CA ASP A 520 13.21 -23.44 -21.39
C ASP A 520 12.60 -22.07 -21.78
N PRO A 521 12.91 -21.56 -22.99
CA PRO A 521 12.44 -20.25 -23.45
C PRO A 521 10.92 -20.13 -23.53
N ALA A 522 10.20 -21.22 -23.81
CA ALA A 522 8.74 -21.23 -23.87
C ALA A 522 8.13 -21.02 -22.48
N ARG A 523 8.65 -21.74 -21.47
CA ARG A 523 8.25 -21.54 -20.07
C ARG A 523 8.64 -20.16 -19.56
N SER A 524 9.78 -19.62 -19.98
CA SER A 524 10.16 -18.24 -19.68
C SER A 524 9.16 -17.23 -20.22
N LEU A 525 8.75 -17.34 -21.50
CA LEU A 525 7.75 -16.46 -22.11
C LEU A 525 6.38 -16.60 -21.45
N HIS A 526 5.98 -17.80 -21.03
CA HIS A 526 4.76 -18.02 -20.26
C HIS A 526 4.75 -17.20 -18.97
N TYR A 527 5.82 -17.27 -18.17
CA TYR A 527 5.92 -16.49 -16.94
C TYR A 527 5.96 -14.98 -17.19
N LEU A 528 6.58 -14.52 -18.28
CA LEU A 528 6.58 -13.11 -18.67
C LEU A 528 5.18 -12.63 -19.10
N ARG A 529 4.43 -13.46 -19.83
CA ARG A 529 3.04 -13.19 -20.19
C ARG A 529 2.17 -13.11 -18.95
N ASP A 530 2.26 -14.10 -18.06
CA ASP A 530 1.53 -14.11 -16.80
C ASP A 530 1.89 -12.90 -15.93
N LEU A 531 3.17 -12.52 -15.90
CA LEU A 531 3.66 -11.34 -15.21
C LEU A 531 3.06 -10.06 -15.80
N TYR A 532 3.04 -9.92 -17.13
CA TYR A 532 2.44 -8.76 -17.80
C TYR A 532 0.93 -8.67 -17.53
N GLN A 533 0.21 -9.79 -17.62
CA GLN A 533 -1.22 -9.84 -17.36
C GLN A 533 -1.58 -9.51 -15.90
N SER A 534 -0.73 -9.92 -14.95
CA SER A 534 -0.93 -9.66 -13.53
C SER A 534 -0.32 -8.35 -13.03
N ASN A 535 0.60 -7.75 -13.78
CA ASN A 535 1.21 -6.46 -13.50
C ASN A 535 1.63 -5.77 -14.79
N PRO A 536 0.74 -5.01 -15.45
CA PRO A 536 1.04 -4.28 -16.68
C PRO A 536 2.23 -3.30 -16.53
N SER A 537 2.50 -2.80 -15.33
CA SER A 537 3.65 -1.96 -14.99
C SER A 537 5.00 -2.63 -15.24
N SER A 538 5.02 -3.96 -15.37
CA SER A 538 6.21 -4.75 -15.72
C SER A 538 6.56 -4.70 -17.21
N PHE A 539 5.83 -3.93 -18.02
CA PHE A 539 5.98 -3.85 -19.49
C PHE A 539 7.44 -3.76 -19.93
N PHE A 540 8.24 -2.84 -19.38
CA PHE A 540 9.64 -2.69 -19.80
C PHE A 540 10.51 -3.90 -19.43
N ALA A 541 10.27 -4.53 -18.27
CA ALA A 541 11.01 -5.71 -17.85
C ALA A 541 10.64 -6.94 -18.69
N VAL A 542 9.35 -7.08 -19.02
CA VAL A 542 8.82 -8.11 -19.92
C VAL A 542 9.34 -7.92 -21.33
N LEU A 543 9.25 -6.70 -21.87
CA LEU A 543 9.74 -6.36 -23.20
C LEU A 543 11.24 -6.64 -23.31
N TYR A 544 12.04 -6.18 -22.34
CA TYR A 544 13.48 -6.39 -22.33
C TYR A 544 13.84 -7.89 -22.34
N LEU A 545 13.25 -8.68 -21.44
CA LEU A 545 13.58 -10.10 -21.35
C LEU A 545 13.05 -10.88 -22.58
N SER A 546 11.86 -10.55 -23.08
CA SER A 546 11.29 -11.12 -24.30
C SER A 546 12.15 -10.82 -25.53
N VAL A 547 12.64 -9.58 -25.68
CA VAL A 547 13.57 -9.20 -26.75
C VAL A 547 14.88 -9.98 -26.66
N LEU A 548 15.42 -10.20 -25.46
CA LEU A 548 16.60 -11.04 -25.28
C LEU A 548 16.37 -12.52 -25.65
N ILE A 549 15.17 -13.05 -25.36
CA ILE A 549 14.78 -14.41 -25.76
C ILE A 549 14.70 -14.49 -27.30
N LEU A 550 14.11 -13.47 -27.92
CA LEU A 550 13.97 -13.37 -29.37
C LEU A 550 15.33 -13.26 -30.07
N LEU A 551 16.17 -12.32 -29.67
CA LEU A 551 17.49 -12.10 -30.29
C LEU A 551 18.39 -13.35 -30.22
N ARG A 552 18.23 -14.17 -29.18
CA ARG A 552 19.01 -15.40 -29.03
C ARG A 552 18.46 -16.58 -29.85
N ASN A 553 17.15 -16.72 -29.94
CA ASN A 553 16.52 -17.92 -30.53
C ASN A 553 16.07 -17.72 -31.98
N VAL A 554 15.87 -16.48 -32.43
CA VAL A 554 15.49 -16.17 -33.82
C VAL A 554 16.57 -16.61 -34.83
N PRO A 555 17.89 -16.39 -34.62
CA PRO A 555 18.90 -16.86 -35.58
C PRO A 555 18.90 -18.38 -35.75
N ILE A 556 18.58 -19.12 -34.69
CA ILE A 556 18.60 -20.59 -34.66
C ILE A 556 17.28 -21.14 -35.22
N GLY A 557 16.14 -20.60 -34.79
CA GLY A 557 14.81 -21.00 -35.22
C GLY A 557 14.49 -20.63 -36.67
N LEU A 558 14.97 -19.49 -37.17
CA LEU A 558 14.83 -19.14 -38.59
C LEU A 558 15.66 -20.09 -39.46
N PHE A 559 16.86 -20.47 -38.99
CA PHE A 559 17.75 -21.40 -39.69
C PHE A 559 17.20 -22.85 -39.70
N THR A 560 16.56 -23.32 -38.62
CA THR A 560 15.91 -24.64 -38.60
C THR A 560 14.58 -24.66 -39.35
N PHE A 561 13.82 -23.56 -39.32
CA PHE A 561 12.56 -23.40 -40.08
C PHE A 561 12.80 -23.33 -41.59
N ILE A 562 13.81 -22.57 -42.04
CA ILE A 562 14.21 -22.51 -43.45
C ILE A 562 14.69 -23.89 -43.95
N ASN A 563 15.30 -24.69 -43.07
CA ASN A 563 15.78 -26.03 -43.39
C ASN A 563 14.76 -27.15 -43.14
N GLY A 564 13.48 -26.83 -42.87
CA GLY A 564 12.39 -27.80 -42.77
C GLY A 564 12.46 -28.76 -41.58
N ALA A 565 13.25 -28.45 -40.55
CA ALA A 565 13.40 -29.30 -39.38
C ALA A 565 12.29 -29.02 -38.35
N ASN A 566 11.37 -29.99 -38.18
CA ASN A 566 10.30 -29.93 -37.18
C ASN A 566 10.89 -30.13 -35.77
N THR A 567 11.31 -29.03 -35.16
CA THR A 567 12.03 -28.98 -33.88
C THR A 567 11.27 -28.09 -32.89
N LYS A 568 11.51 -28.27 -31.58
CA LYS A 568 10.89 -27.43 -30.54
C LYS A 568 11.24 -25.94 -30.73
N GLU A 569 12.37 -25.62 -31.37
CA GLU A 569 12.72 -24.24 -31.73
C GLU A 569 11.79 -23.64 -32.80
N ALA A 570 11.25 -24.44 -33.72
CA ALA A 570 10.32 -23.99 -34.75
C ALA A 570 8.92 -23.67 -34.20
N GLU A 571 8.44 -24.44 -33.21
CA GLU A 571 7.18 -24.14 -32.50
C GLU A 571 7.26 -22.81 -31.72
N VAL A 572 8.42 -22.50 -31.12
CA VAL A 572 8.67 -21.23 -30.42
C VAL A 572 8.53 -20.05 -31.38
N VAL A 573 9.13 -20.13 -32.58
CA VAL A 573 8.99 -19.10 -33.63
C VAL A 573 7.53 -18.93 -34.06
N TRP A 574 6.78 -20.03 -34.17
CA TRP A 574 5.36 -20.00 -34.57
C TRP A 574 4.45 -19.34 -33.52
N VAL A 575 4.65 -19.65 -32.23
CA VAL A 575 3.92 -19.02 -31.11
C VAL A 575 4.26 -17.53 -30.97
N ILE A 576 5.49 -17.14 -31.25
CA ILE A 576 5.94 -15.74 -31.26
C ILE A 576 5.27 -14.96 -32.39
N ILE A 577 5.23 -15.52 -33.60
CA ILE A 577 4.62 -14.88 -34.77
C ILE A 577 3.11 -14.70 -34.58
N GLN A 578 2.41 -15.69 -34.02
CA GLN A 578 0.96 -15.58 -33.80
C GLN A 578 0.56 -14.55 -32.74
N ASN A 579 1.38 -14.34 -31.70
CA ASN A 579 0.98 -13.51 -30.55
C ASN A 579 1.55 -12.07 -30.58
N TYR A 580 2.62 -11.82 -31.34
CA TYR A 580 3.36 -10.54 -31.27
C TYR A 580 3.77 -9.98 -32.63
N ALA A 581 3.11 -10.38 -33.74
CA ALA A 581 3.50 -9.97 -35.10
C ALA A 581 3.78 -8.46 -35.25
N VAL A 582 2.93 -7.60 -34.68
CA VAL A 582 3.06 -6.13 -34.77
C VAL A 582 4.21 -5.59 -33.92
N ASP A 583 4.38 -6.09 -32.69
CA ASP A 583 5.42 -5.66 -31.76
C ASP A 583 6.81 -6.17 -32.15
N VAL A 584 6.88 -7.37 -32.74
CA VAL A 584 8.09 -7.96 -33.31
C VAL A 584 8.52 -7.19 -34.56
N LEU A 585 7.59 -6.81 -35.43
CA LEU A 585 7.87 -5.93 -36.58
C LEU A 585 8.33 -4.53 -36.14
N LEU A 586 7.76 -3.97 -35.07
CA LEU A 586 8.19 -2.70 -34.46
C LEU A 586 9.58 -2.80 -33.82
N CYS A 587 9.91 -3.88 -33.13
CA CYS A 587 11.24 -4.10 -32.57
C CYS A 587 12.30 -4.33 -33.65
N ILE A 588 11.97 -5.10 -34.70
CA ILE A 588 12.87 -5.31 -35.85
C ILE A 588 13.12 -3.98 -36.58
N SER A 589 12.09 -3.16 -36.78
CA SER A 589 12.24 -1.83 -37.38
C SER A 589 13.04 -0.86 -36.49
N PHE A 590 12.89 -0.91 -35.16
CA PHE A 590 13.66 -0.06 -34.25
C PHE A 590 15.14 -0.46 -34.14
N VAL A 591 15.44 -1.77 -34.15
CA VAL A 591 16.81 -2.29 -34.12
C VAL A 591 17.51 -2.05 -35.46
N THR A 592 16.81 -2.26 -36.58
CA THR A 592 17.35 -1.94 -37.91
C THR A 592 17.55 -0.43 -38.08
N PHE A 593 16.63 0.41 -37.61
CA PHE A 593 16.79 1.87 -37.61
C PHE A 593 17.97 2.33 -36.75
N SER A 594 18.14 1.79 -35.54
CA SER A 594 19.29 2.11 -34.68
C SER A 594 20.63 1.65 -35.27
N PHE A 595 20.65 0.50 -35.96
CA PHE A 595 21.83 0.00 -36.66
C PHE A 595 22.20 0.90 -37.84
N PHE A 596 21.22 1.31 -38.66
CA PHE A 596 21.44 2.25 -39.76
C PHE A 596 21.86 3.64 -39.26
N LEU A 597 21.27 4.12 -38.16
CA LEU A 597 21.61 5.40 -37.56
C LEU A 597 23.05 5.40 -37.02
N ARG A 598 23.48 4.32 -36.34
CA ARG A 598 24.88 4.15 -35.91
C ARG A 598 25.85 4.13 -37.08
N LYS A 599 25.53 3.37 -38.14
CA LYS A 599 26.38 3.29 -39.33
C LYS A 599 26.49 4.64 -40.05
N ARG A 600 25.40 5.41 -40.09
CA ARG A 600 25.36 6.75 -40.69
C ARG A 600 26.12 7.78 -39.85
N ILE A 601 26.01 7.71 -38.51
CA ILE A 601 26.81 8.55 -37.60
C ILE A 601 28.30 8.21 -37.72
N GLN A 602 28.65 6.94 -37.82
CA GLN A 602 30.04 6.50 -38.00
C GLN A 602 30.63 6.99 -39.33
N LEU A 603 29.87 6.90 -40.43
CA LEU A 603 30.26 7.47 -41.73
C LEU A 603 30.41 9.00 -41.69
N ILE A 604 29.57 9.70 -40.94
CA ILE A 604 29.68 11.17 -40.77
C ILE A 604 30.91 11.53 -39.91
N ILE A 605 31.27 10.69 -38.94
CA ILE A 605 32.48 10.86 -38.13
C ILE A 605 33.73 10.54 -38.96
N GLU A 606 33.69 9.57 -39.87
CA GLU A 606 34.80 9.23 -40.77
C GLU A 606 34.97 10.24 -41.92
N GLN A 607 33.93 11.01 -42.25
CA GLN A 607 33.96 12.10 -43.24
C GLN A 607 34.33 13.48 -42.67
N LYS A 608 34.37 13.63 -41.34
CA LYS A 608 34.87 14.82 -40.64
C LYS A 608 36.31 14.58 -40.18
#